data_AF-A0A830B574-F1
#
_entry.id   AF-A0A830B574-F1
#
_cell.length_a   1.000
_cell.length_b   1.000
_cell.length_c   1.000
_cell.angle_alpha   90.00
_cell.angle_beta   90.00
_cell.angle_gamma   90.00
#
_symmetry.space_group_name_H-M   'P 1'
#
loop_
_entity.id
_entity.type
_entity.pdbx_description
1 polymer ?
#
loop_
_entity_poly.entity_id
_entity_poly.type
_entity_poly.pdbx_seq_one_letter_code
_entity_poly.pdbx_strand_id
1 'polypeptide(L)'
;MEMRAIEDIAIGQELTPPLRSLAAVLRDSAVTSHCYACFSILPAQPYPPSNPAFPQNPNHVPDDDTSTPLYCSPTCSSYDSPLHLSSGEAHLLQSPPSTWNDDSSDLRLSLRLLSIFQKLPKNYSFFPRFQGLMSSDHRLLIGGNKHRPFQEIDNVESPADYLPKNNEAPQNDVVVERIAGLMTNREKLLSFEQNRNNPDEDNENICQMIKEGAKLIAKARRVCLEKQYDDFVLGEMVLCLVLTNAVEVQDKSGHSIGVAVYDSAFSWINHSCSPNACYRFFVGPDEDNEQLPLRITPAAENGYGNNNASKLFTVGVEKNGYGPRIVVRSIKDVKKGEEVTIAYTDLLQPKEMRQAELWSKYQFSCSCKRCDTLPANYVDNALQAINPDKVDKLMQSFDDAITDYLSSDDPISCCKKLENLFIHGSLIEPKSPQKPKLHIFHHLSLNAYTTLASAYKVRANDLLALNYEVERQNLEAFNMHKTSVAYSLLLAGGAHHLFTFESALIATAASFWTNAGESILGFARSPLWDSFLSRSLTRMDLSSVLENYMFSETLRSDDAECNEQARMNLVLLGEHCLRSLILLLQYRTVHVESQRHKKDVLGTNKRESVFYLNY
;
A
#
# COMPACT_ATOMS: atom_id res chain seq x y z
N MET A 1 -13.96 -15.43 -8.17
CA MET A 1 -12.74 -16.25 -8.27
C MET A 1 -12.19 -16.35 -6.88
N GLU A 2 -11.83 -17.52 -6.40
CA GLU A 2 -11.29 -17.73 -5.06
C GLU A 2 -10.05 -18.62 -5.19
N MET A 3 -8.99 -18.29 -4.46
CA MET A 3 -7.78 -19.09 -4.37
C MET A 3 -7.86 -19.94 -3.11
N ARG A 4 -7.58 -21.24 -3.24
CA ARG A 4 -7.63 -22.19 -2.12
C ARG A 4 -6.28 -22.86 -1.91
N ALA A 5 -5.94 -23.16 -0.67
CA ALA A 5 -4.73 -23.89 -0.33
C ALA A 5 -4.80 -25.35 -0.84
N ILE A 6 -3.73 -25.85 -1.44
CA ILE A 6 -3.67 -27.24 -1.95
C ILE A 6 -3.24 -28.26 -0.88
N GLU A 7 -2.67 -27.76 0.21
CA GLU A 7 -2.11 -28.49 1.34
C GLU A 7 -2.35 -27.71 2.64
N ASP A 8 -2.06 -28.33 3.79
CA ASP A 8 -2.02 -27.60 5.06
C ASP A 8 -0.75 -26.73 5.11
N ILE A 9 -0.92 -25.45 5.41
CA ILE A 9 0.15 -24.45 5.42
C ILE A 9 0.23 -23.85 6.82
N ALA A 10 1.37 -24.02 7.48
CA ALA A 10 1.61 -23.40 8.77
C ALA A 10 1.82 -21.88 8.63
N ILE A 11 1.61 -21.13 9.70
CA ILE A 11 1.96 -19.70 9.78
C ILE A 11 3.40 -19.41 9.32
N GLY A 12 3.59 -18.33 8.56
CA GLY A 12 4.89 -17.84 8.12
C GLY A 12 5.47 -18.51 6.86
N GLN A 13 4.75 -19.42 6.23
CA GLN A 13 5.19 -20.09 5.00
C GLN A 13 4.78 -19.30 3.75
N GLU A 14 5.61 -19.35 2.71
CA GLU A 14 5.30 -18.73 1.41
C GLU A 14 4.27 -19.60 0.65
N LEU A 15 3.19 -18.97 0.19
CA LEU A 15 2.10 -19.58 -0.59
C LEU A 15 2.40 -19.57 -2.08
N THR A 16 3.19 -18.60 -2.53
CA THR A 16 3.56 -18.42 -3.94
C THR A 16 5.08 -18.32 -4.07
N PRO A 17 5.67 -18.71 -5.21
CA PRO A 17 6.98 -18.19 -5.59
C PRO A 17 6.90 -16.65 -5.77
N PRO A 18 8.05 -15.96 -5.94
CA PRO A 18 8.07 -14.58 -6.40
C PRO A 18 7.40 -14.44 -7.77
N LEU A 19 6.16 -13.96 -7.76
CA LEU A 19 5.35 -13.73 -8.96
C LEU A 19 5.80 -12.42 -9.61
N ARG A 20 5.98 -12.42 -10.93
CA ARG A 20 6.33 -11.20 -11.68
C ARG A 20 5.06 -10.43 -12.02
N SER A 21 5.17 -9.10 -12.07
CA SER A 21 4.10 -8.26 -12.57
C SER A 21 3.87 -8.50 -14.07
N LEU A 22 2.60 -8.39 -14.50
CA LEU A 22 2.26 -8.27 -15.91
C LEU A 22 2.78 -6.95 -16.47
N ALA A 23 2.61 -5.88 -15.71
CA ALA A 23 3.22 -4.58 -15.95
C ALA A 23 3.39 -3.86 -14.62
N ALA A 24 4.37 -2.96 -14.57
CA ALA A 24 4.57 -2.06 -13.45
C ALA A 24 5.12 -0.72 -13.97
N VAL A 25 4.84 0.34 -13.22
CA VAL A 25 5.39 1.68 -13.44
C VAL A 25 5.78 2.33 -12.10
N LEU A 26 6.81 3.17 -12.12
CA LEU A 26 7.14 4.03 -10.98
C LEU A 26 6.10 5.14 -10.85
N ARG A 27 5.89 5.66 -9.63
CA ARG A 27 5.17 6.92 -9.41
C ARG A 27 5.95 8.09 -10.00
N ASP A 28 5.26 9.17 -10.37
CA ASP A 28 5.89 10.36 -10.96
C ASP A 28 7.01 10.91 -10.03
N SER A 29 6.78 10.91 -8.72
CA SER A 29 7.76 11.30 -7.68
C SER A 29 8.99 10.38 -7.57
N ALA A 30 8.91 9.15 -8.07
CA ALA A 30 9.97 8.15 -7.99
C ALA A 30 10.77 7.99 -9.29
N VAL A 31 10.33 8.59 -10.41
CA VAL A 31 10.95 8.43 -11.75
C VAL A 31 12.43 8.82 -11.77
N THR A 32 12.82 9.84 -11.01
CA THR A 32 14.19 10.37 -11.00
C THR A 32 15.08 9.75 -9.92
N SER A 33 14.52 8.97 -8.99
CA SER A 33 15.24 8.37 -7.86
C SER A 33 15.38 6.85 -7.96
N HIS A 34 14.52 6.19 -8.73
CA HIS A 34 14.48 4.73 -8.86
C HIS A 34 14.64 4.28 -10.31
N CYS A 35 15.19 3.09 -10.49
CA CYS A 35 15.34 2.43 -11.78
C CYS A 35 13.96 2.09 -12.35
N TYR A 36 13.68 2.60 -13.55
CA TYR A 36 12.36 2.44 -14.18
C TYR A 36 12.03 0.98 -14.55
N ALA A 37 13.05 0.11 -14.64
CA ALA A 37 12.89 -1.32 -14.91
C ALA A 37 12.73 -2.17 -13.65
N CYS A 38 13.61 -2.02 -12.65
CA CYS A 38 13.69 -2.93 -11.50
C CYS A 38 13.34 -2.29 -10.16
N PHE A 39 13.05 -0.99 -10.13
CA PHE A 39 12.59 -0.23 -8.95
C PHE A 39 13.64 -0.16 -7.82
N SER A 40 14.90 -0.50 -8.09
CA SER A 40 15.99 -0.22 -7.16
C SER A 40 16.35 1.27 -7.19
N ILE A 41 16.89 1.81 -6.09
CA ILE A 41 17.47 3.16 -6.07
C ILE A 41 18.52 3.29 -7.19
N LEU A 42 18.53 4.44 -7.87
CA LEU A 42 19.48 4.72 -8.94
C LEU A 42 20.90 4.87 -8.40
N PRO A 43 21.92 4.40 -9.14
CA PRO A 43 23.31 4.73 -8.84
C PRO A 43 23.58 6.22 -9.13
N ALA A 44 24.70 6.73 -8.62
CA ALA A 44 25.12 8.12 -8.85
C ALA A 44 25.27 8.47 -10.34
N GLN A 45 25.53 7.48 -11.20
CA GLN A 45 25.53 7.63 -12.66
C GLN A 45 24.54 6.64 -13.28
N PRO A 46 23.28 7.06 -13.50
CA PRO A 46 22.26 6.23 -14.12
C PRO A 46 22.43 6.16 -15.66
N TYR A 47 21.75 5.19 -16.27
CA TYR A 47 21.76 4.97 -17.72
C TYR A 47 20.45 5.48 -18.35
N PRO A 48 20.50 6.09 -19.55
CA PRO A 48 19.32 6.52 -20.29
C PRO A 48 18.61 5.34 -20.98
N PRO A 49 17.42 5.57 -21.57
CA PRO A 49 16.74 4.59 -22.40
C PRO A 49 17.59 4.18 -23.62
N SER A 50 17.62 2.88 -23.89
CA SER A 50 18.29 2.35 -25.08
C SER A 50 17.42 2.60 -26.30
N ASN A 51 17.94 3.40 -27.25
CA ASN A 51 17.24 3.72 -28.48
C ASN A 51 17.82 2.88 -29.65
N PRO A 52 17.05 1.96 -30.26
CA PRO A 52 17.53 1.17 -31.39
C PRO A 52 17.82 2.00 -32.65
N ALA A 53 17.35 3.25 -32.74
CA ALA A 53 17.54 4.11 -33.91
C ALA A 53 18.79 5.02 -33.87
N PHE A 54 19.46 5.16 -32.71
CA PHE A 54 20.65 6.00 -32.56
C PHE A 54 21.65 5.38 -31.57
N PRO A 55 22.88 5.00 -31.99
CA PRO A 55 23.92 4.59 -31.04
C PRO A 55 24.31 5.81 -30.20
N GLN A 56 24.05 5.76 -28.88
CA GLN A 56 24.28 6.91 -28.01
C GLN A 56 25.73 7.09 -27.58
N ASN A 57 26.16 8.35 -27.60
CA ASN A 57 27.38 8.87 -26.98
C ASN A 57 27.13 9.02 -25.46
N PRO A 58 27.91 8.38 -24.57
CA PRO A 58 27.62 8.27 -23.13
C PRO A 58 27.63 9.58 -22.32
N ASN A 59 27.83 10.74 -22.95
CA ASN A 59 28.01 12.02 -22.27
C ASN A 59 26.86 13.03 -22.46
N HIS A 60 25.72 12.64 -23.05
CA HIS A 60 24.57 13.54 -23.19
C HIS A 60 23.53 13.26 -22.11
N VAL A 61 23.55 14.06 -21.05
CA VAL A 61 22.43 14.16 -20.10
C VAL A 61 21.33 15.01 -20.78
N PRO A 62 20.06 14.58 -20.83
CA PRO A 62 18.96 15.41 -21.33
C PRO A 62 18.79 16.66 -20.44
N ASP A 63 18.27 17.76 -21.01
CA ASP A 63 17.99 19.00 -20.26
C ASP A 63 17.09 18.75 -19.03
N ASP A 64 17.35 19.52 -17.97
CA ASP A 64 16.98 19.34 -16.55
C ASP A 64 15.47 19.31 -16.23
N ASP A 65 14.59 19.47 -17.22
CA ASP A 65 13.17 19.78 -17.02
C ASP A 65 12.19 18.68 -17.51
N THR A 66 12.70 17.51 -17.91
CA THR A 66 11.86 16.39 -18.38
C THR A 66 12.06 15.12 -17.55
N SER A 67 10.97 14.59 -17.00
CA SER A 67 10.92 13.31 -16.26
C SER A 67 11.21 12.13 -17.19
N THR A 68 12.49 11.94 -17.52
CA THR A 68 12.96 10.89 -18.42
C THR A 68 13.25 9.63 -17.60
N PRO A 69 12.81 8.44 -18.04
CA PRO A 69 13.16 7.19 -17.36
C PRO A 69 14.67 6.96 -17.28
N LEU A 70 15.12 6.55 -16.09
CA LEU A 70 16.52 6.24 -15.80
C LEU A 70 16.66 4.79 -15.33
N TYR A 71 17.82 4.20 -15.59
CA TYR A 71 18.08 2.79 -15.31
C TYR A 71 19.36 2.61 -14.49
N CYS A 72 19.39 1.59 -13.62
CA CYS A 72 20.57 1.28 -12.81
C CYS A 72 21.68 0.54 -13.61
N SER A 73 21.36 -0.03 -14.77
CA SER A 73 22.32 -0.75 -15.61
C SER A 73 21.91 -0.75 -17.09
N PRO A 74 22.86 -0.99 -18.02
CA PRO A 74 22.54 -1.18 -19.44
C PRO A 74 21.55 -2.34 -19.67
N THR A 75 21.65 -3.39 -18.85
CA THR A 75 20.72 -4.51 -18.90
C THR A 75 19.30 -4.05 -18.61
N CYS A 76 19.07 -3.35 -17.48
CA CYS A 76 17.75 -2.79 -17.15
C CYS A 76 17.22 -1.88 -18.27
N SER A 77 18.08 -1.03 -18.84
CA SER A 77 17.72 -0.17 -19.97
C SER A 77 17.28 -0.99 -21.19
N SER A 78 18.02 -2.03 -21.57
CA SER A 78 17.69 -2.88 -22.73
C SER A 78 16.38 -3.66 -22.59
N TYR A 79 16.02 -4.06 -21.37
CA TYR A 79 14.81 -4.84 -21.12
C TYR A 79 13.53 -3.99 -21.10
N ASP A 80 13.57 -2.82 -20.48
CA ASP A 80 12.36 -1.99 -20.31
C ASP A 80 12.15 -0.98 -21.45
N SER A 81 13.23 -0.42 -22.03
CA SER A 81 13.13 0.62 -23.06
C SER A 81 12.20 0.25 -24.24
N PRO A 82 12.20 -1.01 -24.77
CA PRO A 82 11.27 -1.38 -25.83
C PRO A 82 9.79 -1.24 -25.44
N LEU A 83 9.41 -1.60 -24.21
CA LEU A 83 8.03 -1.45 -23.73
C LEU A 83 7.71 0.02 -23.45
N HIS A 84 8.64 0.74 -22.80
CA HIS A 84 8.51 2.16 -22.55
C HIS A 84 8.22 2.95 -23.84
N LEU A 85 9.05 2.76 -24.87
CA LEU A 85 8.95 3.48 -26.14
C LEU A 85 7.72 3.06 -26.96
N SER A 86 7.33 1.78 -26.91
CA SER A 86 6.21 1.27 -27.74
C SER A 86 4.82 1.37 -27.09
N SER A 87 4.73 1.66 -25.78
CA SER A 87 3.45 1.78 -25.08
C SER A 87 2.77 3.13 -25.25
N GLY A 88 3.55 4.18 -25.53
CA GLY A 88 3.09 5.57 -25.57
C GLY A 88 3.13 6.28 -24.22
N GLU A 89 3.57 5.63 -23.14
CA GLU A 89 3.64 6.23 -21.79
C GLU A 89 4.60 7.43 -21.71
N ALA A 90 5.63 7.46 -22.56
CA ALA A 90 6.58 8.57 -22.64
C ALA A 90 5.87 9.92 -22.90
N HIS A 91 4.75 9.91 -23.63
CA HIS A 91 3.95 11.11 -23.88
C HIS A 91 3.37 11.70 -22.60
N LEU A 92 2.97 10.85 -21.65
CA LEU A 92 2.40 11.29 -20.37
C LEU A 92 3.47 11.85 -19.43
N LEU A 93 4.69 11.32 -19.48
CA LEU A 93 5.82 11.87 -18.69
C LEU A 93 6.31 13.22 -19.23
N GLN A 94 6.31 13.40 -20.56
CA GLN A 94 6.77 14.63 -21.20
C GLN A 94 5.70 15.73 -21.22
N SER A 95 4.43 15.35 -21.15
CA SER A 95 3.30 16.28 -21.17
C SER A 95 2.26 15.81 -20.14
N PRO A 96 2.57 15.96 -18.84
CA PRO A 96 1.69 15.54 -17.78
C PRO A 96 0.33 16.25 -17.92
N PRO A 97 -0.78 15.49 -17.88
CA PRO A 97 -2.10 16.05 -18.07
C PRO A 97 -2.49 16.95 -16.88
N SER A 98 -2.69 18.24 -17.13
CA SER A 98 -3.08 19.23 -16.11
C SER A 98 -4.43 18.97 -15.44
N THR A 99 -5.24 18.07 -16.00
CA THR A 99 -6.58 17.71 -15.52
C THR A 99 -6.65 16.33 -14.87
N TRP A 100 -5.55 15.57 -14.88
CA TRP A 100 -5.47 14.29 -14.19
C TRP A 100 -4.86 14.51 -12.81
N ASN A 101 -5.18 13.63 -11.87
CA ASN A 101 -4.58 13.61 -10.53
C ASN A 101 -3.06 13.80 -10.56
N ASP A 102 -2.44 14.22 -9.45
CA ASP A 102 -1.01 14.56 -9.33
C ASP A 102 -0.02 13.42 -9.71
N ASP A 103 -0.53 12.23 -10.04
CA ASP A 103 0.24 11.05 -10.47
C ASP A 103 -0.37 10.40 -11.73
N SER A 104 0.41 10.34 -12.81
CA SER A 104 0.03 9.74 -14.10
C SER A 104 0.17 8.20 -14.15
N SER A 105 0.56 7.57 -13.03
CA SER A 105 0.87 6.14 -12.95
C SER A 105 -0.20 5.20 -13.50
N ASP A 106 -1.48 5.39 -13.16
CA ASP A 106 -2.54 4.48 -13.62
C ASP A 106 -2.73 4.52 -15.14
N LEU A 107 -2.55 5.70 -15.74
CA LEU A 107 -2.60 5.87 -17.19
C LEU A 107 -1.39 5.23 -17.87
N ARG A 108 -0.18 5.43 -17.33
CA ARG A 108 1.06 4.83 -17.83
C ARG A 108 1.01 3.30 -17.73
N LEU A 109 0.53 2.77 -16.60
CA LEU A 109 0.33 1.34 -16.41
C LEU A 109 -0.69 0.77 -17.40
N SER A 110 -1.79 1.49 -17.64
CA SER A 110 -2.79 1.11 -18.64
C SER A 110 -2.20 1.04 -20.06
N LEU A 111 -1.34 2.00 -20.43
CA LEU A 111 -0.64 2.00 -21.72
C LEU A 111 0.30 0.81 -21.87
N ARG A 112 1.07 0.48 -20.82
CA ARG A 112 1.93 -0.72 -20.79
C ARG A 112 1.11 -1.99 -20.97
N LEU A 113 0.03 -2.17 -20.20
CA LEU A 113 -0.85 -3.33 -20.29
C LEU A 113 -1.50 -3.46 -21.67
N LEU A 114 -1.97 -2.35 -22.26
CA LEU A 114 -2.51 -2.35 -23.62
C LEU A 114 -1.47 -2.84 -24.64
N SER A 115 -0.23 -2.35 -24.56
CA SER A 115 0.86 -2.78 -25.44
C SER A 115 1.15 -4.28 -25.30
N ILE A 116 1.11 -4.80 -24.07
CA ILE A 116 1.32 -6.22 -23.78
C ILE A 116 0.17 -7.06 -24.32
N PHE A 117 -1.07 -6.73 -23.99
CA PHE A 117 -2.24 -7.50 -24.41
C PHE A 117 -2.41 -7.55 -25.93
N GLN A 118 -1.96 -6.51 -26.65
CA GLN A 118 -1.98 -6.49 -28.12
C GLN A 118 -0.95 -7.44 -28.76
N LYS A 119 0.12 -7.78 -28.04
CA LYS A 119 1.17 -8.70 -28.52
C LYS A 119 0.82 -10.17 -28.24
N LEU A 120 -0.21 -10.45 -27.43
CA LEU A 120 -0.63 -11.82 -27.12
C LEU A 120 -1.19 -12.53 -28.37
N PRO A 121 -0.93 -13.84 -28.56
CA PRO A 121 -1.35 -14.56 -29.76
C PRO A 121 -2.87 -14.54 -29.95
N LYS A 122 -3.35 -14.38 -31.19
CA LYS A 122 -4.79 -14.27 -31.53
C LYS A 122 -5.67 -15.46 -31.13
N ASN A 123 -5.10 -16.62 -30.79
CA ASN A 123 -5.83 -17.76 -30.22
C ASN A 123 -6.24 -17.53 -28.75
N TYR A 124 -5.68 -16.49 -28.13
CA TYR A 124 -6.04 -15.92 -26.84
C TYR A 124 -6.62 -14.52 -27.07
N SER A 125 -7.56 -14.34 -28.00
CA SER A 125 -8.17 -13.02 -28.21
C SER A 125 -8.98 -12.63 -26.97
N PHE A 126 -8.32 -11.91 -26.06
CA PHE A 126 -8.92 -11.30 -24.87
C PHE A 126 -9.78 -10.07 -25.22
N PHE A 127 -9.78 -9.67 -26.48
CA PHE A 127 -10.63 -8.61 -27.03
C PHE A 127 -11.62 -9.23 -28.02
N PRO A 128 -12.93 -8.93 -27.92
CA PRO A 128 -13.88 -9.33 -28.93
C PRO A 128 -13.47 -8.79 -30.30
N ARG A 129 -13.56 -9.62 -31.35
CA ARG A 129 -13.69 -9.09 -32.70
C ARG A 129 -15.05 -8.41 -32.79
N PHE A 130 -15.08 -7.10 -32.95
CA PHE A 130 -16.26 -6.40 -33.44
C PHE A 130 -16.44 -6.72 -34.94
N GLN A 131 -16.85 -7.95 -35.25
CA GLN A 131 -17.51 -8.37 -36.49
C GLN A 131 -17.91 -9.85 -36.38
N GLY A 132 -19.13 -10.15 -36.84
CA GLY A 132 -19.94 -11.30 -36.44
C GLY A 132 -19.38 -12.71 -36.69
N LEU A 133 -20.15 -13.65 -36.13
CA LEU A 133 -19.97 -15.12 -36.03
C LEU A 133 -19.07 -15.60 -34.87
N MET A 134 -19.73 -15.97 -33.76
CA MET A 134 -19.15 -16.74 -32.66
C MET A 134 -19.20 -18.25 -32.98
N SER A 135 -18.08 -18.96 -32.86
CA SER A 135 -18.06 -20.43 -32.73
C SER A 135 -18.08 -20.84 -31.25
N SER A 136 -18.48 -22.08 -30.99
CA SER A 136 -18.89 -22.62 -29.68
C SER A 136 -17.78 -22.74 -28.62
N ASP A 137 -16.50 -22.54 -28.98
CA ASP A 137 -15.36 -22.84 -28.09
C ASP A 137 -14.90 -21.65 -27.23
N HIS A 138 -15.55 -20.49 -27.32
CA HIS A 138 -15.22 -19.28 -26.53
C HIS A 138 -15.97 -19.15 -25.20
N ARG A 139 -16.77 -20.15 -24.81
CA ARG A 139 -17.64 -20.07 -23.62
C ARG A 139 -16.94 -20.32 -22.27
N LEU A 140 -15.70 -20.80 -22.25
CA LEU A 140 -14.99 -21.12 -21.00
C LEU A 140 -14.10 -19.98 -20.47
N LEU A 141 -13.92 -18.89 -21.22
CA LEU A 141 -13.08 -17.74 -20.83
C LEU A 141 -13.90 -16.52 -20.35
N ILE A 142 -15.22 -16.55 -20.54
CA ILE A 142 -16.12 -15.45 -20.18
C ILE A 142 -17.08 -15.97 -19.13
N GLY A 143 -16.76 -15.70 -17.86
CA GLY A 143 -17.67 -15.96 -16.74
C GLY A 143 -18.84 -14.99 -16.77
N GLY A 144 -19.81 -15.20 -17.67
CA GLY A 144 -21.06 -14.46 -17.66
C GLY A 144 -21.93 -14.93 -16.50
N ASN A 145 -22.29 -14.01 -15.59
CA ASN A 145 -23.18 -14.32 -14.49
C ASN A 145 -24.65 -14.25 -14.96
N LYS A 146 -25.41 -15.34 -14.78
CA LYS A 146 -26.87 -15.32 -14.94
C LYS A 146 -27.50 -15.10 -13.56
N HIS A 147 -27.76 -13.85 -13.18
CA HIS A 147 -28.66 -13.58 -12.06
C HIS A 147 -29.97 -12.95 -12.55
N ARG A 148 -31.06 -13.73 -12.48
CA ARG A 148 -32.41 -13.20 -12.26
C ARG A 148 -32.58 -13.02 -10.75
N PRO A 149 -33.21 -11.95 -10.26
CA PRO A 149 -33.72 -11.92 -8.90
C PRO A 149 -34.99 -12.78 -8.80
N PHE A 150 -35.06 -13.58 -7.74
CA PHE A 150 -36.29 -14.24 -7.28
C PHE A 150 -37.27 -13.17 -6.77
N GLN A 151 -38.51 -13.20 -7.26
CA GLN A 151 -39.66 -12.64 -6.55
C GLN A 151 -40.71 -13.74 -6.44
N GLU A 152 -41.00 -14.17 -5.20
CA GLU A 152 -42.24 -14.85 -4.83
C GLU A 152 -43.36 -13.81 -4.79
N ILE A 153 -44.44 -13.99 -5.59
CA ILE A 153 -45.82 -13.67 -5.21
C ILE A 153 -46.77 -14.65 -5.93
N ASP A 154 -47.72 -15.18 -5.16
CA ASP A 154 -48.78 -16.14 -5.49
C ASP A 154 -49.78 -15.72 -6.60
N ASN A 155 -50.22 -16.75 -7.35
CA ASN A 155 -51.53 -17.02 -7.98
C ASN A 155 -52.39 -15.89 -8.59
N VAL A 156 -52.83 -16.08 -9.86
CA VAL A 156 -54.23 -16.31 -10.31
C VAL A 156 -54.36 -16.23 -11.86
N GLU A 157 -54.87 -17.32 -12.44
CA GLU A 157 -55.68 -17.53 -13.68
C GLU A 157 -55.28 -17.01 -15.09
N SER A 158 -55.44 -17.92 -16.07
CA SER A 158 -55.49 -17.75 -17.54
C SER A 158 -56.97 -17.59 -17.97
N PRO A 159 -57.37 -16.97 -19.13
CA PRO A 159 -56.95 -17.41 -20.48
C PRO A 159 -56.88 -16.37 -21.62
N ALA A 160 -56.03 -16.72 -22.60
CA ALA A 160 -56.15 -16.54 -24.06
C ALA A 160 -56.13 -15.14 -24.75
N ASP A 161 -55.37 -15.14 -25.86
CA ASP A 161 -55.41 -14.30 -27.06
C ASP A 161 -54.96 -12.83 -26.99
N TYR A 162 -53.75 -12.56 -27.49
CA TYR A 162 -53.46 -11.80 -28.73
C TYR A 162 -51.93 -11.59 -28.87
N LEU A 163 -51.29 -12.37 -29.75
CA LEU A 163 -49.91 -12.14 -30.22
C LEU A 163 -49.94 -11.50 -31.62
N PRO A 164 -49.11 -10.48 -31.88
CA PRO A 164 -48.40 -10.39 -33.14
C PRO A 164 -46.93 -10.78 -32.90
N LYS A 165 -46.48 -11.74 -33.69
CA LYS A 165 -45.08 -12.18 -33.82
C LYS A 165 -44.20 -10.99 -34.22
N ASN A 166 -43.32 -10.55 -33.33
CA ASN A 166 -42.07 -9.90 -33.71
C ASN A 166 -40.92 -10.69 -33.08
N ASN A 167 -40.33 -11.56 -33.90
CA ASN A 167 -39.10 -12.28 -33.61
C ASN A 167 -37.92 -11.32 -33.76
N GLU A 168 -37.54 -10.63 -32.69
CA GLU A 168 -36.16 -10.20 -32.49
C GLU A 168 -35.80 -10.47 -31.03
N ALA A 169 -35.09 -11.57 -30.81
CA ALA A 169 -34.47 -11.85 -29.52
C ALA A 169 -33.46 -10.72 -29.24
N PRO A 170 -33.43 -10.12 -28.04
CA PRO A 170 -32.41 -9.14 -27.71
C PRO A 170 -31.04 -9.82 -27.87
N GLN A 171 -30.20 -9.23 -28.72
CA GLN A 171 -28.79 -9.60 -28.83
C GLN A 171 -28.17 -9.40 -27.45
N ASN A 172 -27.91 -10.50 -26.74
CA ASN A 172 -27.12 -10.48 -25.52
C ASN A 172 -25.69 -10.08 -25.90
N ASP A 173 -25.40 -8.79 -25.88
CA ASP A 173 -24.03 -8.27 -25.85
C ASP A 173 -23.37 -8.86 -24.60
N VAL A 174 -22.41 -9.75 -24.83
CA VAL A 174 -21.63 -10.36 -23.76
C VAL A 174 -20.71 -9.28 -23.20
N VAL A 175 -21.11 -8.67 -22.09
CA VAL A 175 -20.32 -7.67 -21.38
C VAL A 175 -19.01 -8.31 -20.94
N VAL A 176 -17.90 -7.80 -21.47
CA VAL A 176 -16.56 -8.29 -21.14
C VAL A 176 -16.16 -7.72 -19.77
N GLU A 177 -16.44 -8.45 -18.71
CA GLU A 177 -16.00 -8.11 -17.34
C GLU A 177 -14.51 -8.41 -17.11
N ARG A 178 -13.81 -9.07 -18.04
CA ARG A 178 -12.42 -9.51 -17.82
C ARG A 178 -11.52 -9.36 -19.04
N ILE A 179 -10.27 -8.98 -18.80
CA ILE A 179 -9.17 -9.01 -19.77
C ILE A 179 -8.04 -9.85 -19.17
N ALA A 180 -7.51 -10.83 -19.92
CA ALA A 180 -6.48 -11.75 -19.42
C ALA A 180 -6.85 -12.45 -18.09
N GLY A 181 -8.15 -12.70 -17.85
CA GLY A 181 -8.66 -13.30 -16.60
C GLY A 181 -8.80 -12.32 -15.42
N LEU A 182 -8.35 -11.08 -15.56
CA LEU A 182 -8.42 -10.03 -14.54
C LEU A 182 -9.72 -9.24 -14.63
N MET A 183 -10.26 -8.83 -13.49
CA MET A 183 -11.54 -8.12 -13.42
C MET A 183 -11.42 -6.69 -13.95
N THR A 184 -12.35 -6.22 -14.76
CA THR A 184 -12.40 -4.80 -15.14
C THR A 184 -13.34 -4.01 -14.23
N ASN A 185 -14.43 -4.60 -13.71
CA ASN A 185 -15.50 -3.86 -13.01
C ASN A 185 -16.08 -2.67 -13.82
N ARG A 186 -15.84 -2.59 -15.13
CA ARG A 186 -16.19 -1.43 -15.96
C ARG A 186 -17.67 -1.09 -15.88
N GLU A 187 -18.55 -2.08 -15.95
CA GLU A 187 -19.99 -1.84 -15.87
C GLU A 187 -20.36 -1.18 -14.55
N LYS A 188 -19.94 -1.74 -13.42
CA LYS A 188 -20.24 -1.18 -12.09
C LYS A 188 -19.70 0.24 -11.93
N LEU A 189 -18.44 0.46 -12.30
CA LEU A 189 -17.78 1.77 -12.22
C LEU A 189 -18.40 2.84 -13.15
N LEU A 190 -19.09 2.43 -14.23
CA LEU A 190 -19.75 3.35 -15.17
C LEU A 190 -21.29 3.39 -15.05
N SER A 191 -21.91 2.44 -14.34
CA SER A 191 -23.37 2.21 -14.32
C SER A 191 -24.20 3.28 -13.59
N PHE A 192 -23.57 4.19 -12.85
CA PHE A 192 -24.27 5.17 -12.01
C PHE A 192 -25.00 6.28 -12.78
N GLU A 193 -24.92 6.32 -14.11
CA GLU A 193 -25.69 7.28 -14.93
C GLU A 193 -27.22 7.10 -14.88
N GLN A 194 -27.73 5.95 -14.39
CA GLN A 194 -29.17 5.63 -14.47
C GLN A 194 -29.99 5.92 -13.21
N ASN A 195 -29.38 6.21 -12.05
CA ASN A 195 -30.11 6.55 -10.82
C ASN A 195 -29.94 8.04 -10.45
N ARG A 196 -30.59 8.92 -11.22
CA ARG A 196 -30.63 10.39 -10.99
C ARG A 196 -31.26 10.84 -9.66
N ASN A 197 -31.69 9.91 -8.81
CA ASN A 197 -32.48 10.25 -7.61
C ASN A 197 -31.67 10.33 -6.31
N ASN A 198 -30.37 9.97 -6.33
CA ASN A 198 -29.45 10.28 -5.23
C ASN A 198 -27.98 10.07 -5.67
N PRO A 199 -27.33 11.07 -6.30
CA PRO A 199 -25.90 10.96 -6.62
C PRO A 199 -25.08 11.21 -5.36
N ASP A 200 -24.35 10.21 -4.88
CA ASP A 200 -23.17 10.46 -4.05
C ASP A 200 -22.13 11.17 -4.93
N GLU A 201 -21.73 12.40 -4.58
CA GLU A 201 -20.81 13.25 -5.39
C GLU A 201 -19.51 12.53 -5.79
N ASP A 202 -19.01 11.64 -4.92
CA ASP A 202 -17.78 10.86 -5.13
C ASP A 202 -17.89 9.88 -6.32
N ASN A 203 -19.07 9.32 -6.59
CA ASN A 203 -19.27 8.31 -7.63
C ASN A 203 -19.41 8.93 -9.04
N GLU A 204 -20.01 10.11 -9.14
CA GLU A 204 -20.09 10.86 -10.42
C GLU A 204 -18.69 11.30 -10.87
N ASN A 205 -17.81 11.61 -9.91
CA ASN A 205 -16.42 11.95 -10.14
C ASN A 205 -15.60 10.79 -10.76
N ILE A 206 -15.77 9.55 -10.26
CA ILE A 206 -15.03 8.37 -10.76
C ILE A 206 -15.37 8.04 -12.21
N CYS A 207 -16.65 8.08 -12.59
CA CYS A 207 -17.07 7.81 -13.97
C CYS A 207 -16.45 8.81 -14.96
N GLN A 208 -16.49 10.10 -14.61
CA GLN A 208 -15.92 11.15 -15.42
C GLN A 208 -14.39 11.01 -15.53
N MET A 209 -13.72 10.71 -14.42
CA MET A 209 -12.28 10.40 -14.37
C MET A 209 -11.95 9.25 -15.33
N ILE A 210 -12.69 8.13 -15.30
CA ILE A 210 -12.42 7.00 -16.20
C ILE A 210 -12.53 7.41 -17.68
N LYS A 211 -13.55 8.18 -18.05
CA LYS A 211 -13.76 8.66 -19.42
C LYS A 211 -12.65 9.62 -19.86
N GLU A 212 -12.20 10.51 -18.99
CA GLU A 212 -11.10 11.43 -19.28
C GLU A 212 -9.78 10.68 -19.42
N GLY A 213 -9.52 9.72 -18.56
CA GLY A 213 -8.33 8.87 -18.61
C GLY A 213 -8.27 8.07 -19.90
N ALA A 214 -9.40 7.51 -20.33
CA ALA A 214 -9.50 6.81 -21.61
C ALA A 214 -9.16 7.71 -22.81
N LYS A 215 -9.56 8.99 -22.78
CA LYS A 215 -9.19 9.98 -23.82
C LYS A 215 -7.69 10.26 -23.81
N LEU A 216 -7.08 10.39 -22.63
CA LEU A 216 -5.64 10.60 -22.49
C LEU A 216 -4.84 9.39 -22.99
N ILE A 217 -5.27 8.17 -22.62
CA ILE A 217 -4.70 6.91 -23.12
C ILE A 217 -4.80 6.86 -24.65
N ALA A 218 -5.97 7.14 -25.23
CA ALA A 218 -6.15 7.13 -26.68
C ALA A 218 -5.23 8.16 -27.37
N LYS A 219 -5.15 9.39 -26.83
CA LYS A 219 -4.27 10.45 -27.35
C LYS A 219 -2.79 10.02 -27.34
N ALA A 220 -2.29 9.51 -26.22
CA ALA A 220 -0.91 9.05 -26.10
C ALA A 220 -0.58 7.94 -27.11
N ARG A 221 -1.52 7.01 -27.33
CA ARG A 221 -1.38 5.93 -28.31
C ARG A 221 -1.37 6.40 -29.75
N ARG A 222 -2.15 7.42 -30.11
CA ARG A 222 -2.13 8.00 -31.47
C ARG A 222 -0.77 8.59 -31.81
N VAL A 223 -0.19 9.32 -30.86
CA VAL A 223 1.15 9.92 -31.00
C VAL A 223 2.21 8.82 -31.19
N CYS A 224 2.06 7.68 -30.51
CA CYS A 224 3.03 6.58 -30.57
C CYS A 224 2.85 5.63 -31.77
N LEU A 225 1.60 5.32 -32.17
CA LEU A 225 1.30 4.25 -33.13
C LEU A 225 0.85 4.75 -34.53
N GLU A 226 0.72 6.06 -34.74
CA GLU A 226 0.21 6.67 -35.99
C GLU A 226 -1.16 6.11 -36.45
N LYS A 227 -1.95 5.55 -35.54
CA LYS A 227 -3.27 4.96 -35.83
C LYS A 227 -4.39 5.99 -35.73
N GLN A 228 -5.39 5.88 -36.61
CA GLN A 228 -6.52 6.82 -36.72
C GLN A 228 -7.75 6.47 -35.85
N TYR A 229 -7.84 5.27 -35.27
CA TYR A 229 -9.03 4.86 -34.52
C TYR A 229 -8.89 5.11 -33.02
N ASP A 230 -9.81 5.89 -32.46
CA ASP A 230 -9.94 6.12 -31.03
C ASP A 230 -10.76 4.99 -30.39
N ASP A 231 -10.08 3.94 -29.90
CA ASP A 231 -10.72 2.88 -29.12
C ASP A 231 -10.83 3.27 -27.64
N PHE A 232 -11.75 4.20 -27.37
CA PHE A 232 -12.01 4.70 -26.01
C PHE A 232 -12.52 3.58 -25.09
N VAL A 233 -13.35 2.67 -25.60
CA VAL A 233 -13.90 1.55 -24.82
C VAL A 233 -12.79 0.66 -24.30
N LEU A 234 -11.82 0.32 -25.14
CA LEU A 234 -10.66 -0.45 -24.71
C LEU A 234 -9.80 0.31 -23.67
N GLY A 235 -9.64 1.62 -23.84
CA GLY A 235 -8.98 2.49 -22.85
C GLY A 235 -9.67 2.44 -21.49
N GLU A 236 -10.99 2.58 -21.47
CA GLU A 236 -11.81 2.47 -20.25
C GLU A 236 -11.67 1.09 -19.60
N MET A 237 -11.78 0.01 -20.38
CA MET A 237 -11.70 -1.35 -19.84
C MET A 237 -10.36 -1.64 -19.16
N VAL A 238 -9.25 -1.22 -19.77
CA VAL A 238 -7.92 -1.43 -19.17
C VAL A 238 -7.69 -0.49 -17.99
N LEU A 239 -8.17 0.76 -18.03
CA LEU A 239 -8.08 1.65 -16.89
C LEU A 239 -8.88 1.11 -15.70
N CYS A 240 -10.11 0.64 -15.91
CA CYS A 240 -10.90 0.00 -14.85
C CYS A 240 -10.22 -1.28 -14.32
N LEU A 241 -9.54 -2.05 -15.19
CA LEU A 241 -8.71 -3.19 -14.76
C LEU A 241 -7.56 -2.75 -13.85
N VAL A 242 -6.86 -1.67 -14.20
CA VAL A 242 -5.80 -1.10 -13.35
C VAL A 242 -6.38 -0.68 -12.00
N LEU A 243 -7.45 0.12 -11.99
CA LEU A 243 -8.10 0.59 -10.76
C LEU A 243 -8.57 -0.56 -9.86
N THR A 244 -8.97 -1.69 -10.46
CA THR A 244 -9.49 -2.86 -9.73
C THR A 244 -8.40 -3.81 -9.23
N ASN A 245 -7.27 -3.96 -9.94
CA ASN A 245 -6.31 -5.05 -9.66
C ASN A 245 -4.89 -4.56 -9.35
N ALA A 246 -4.57 -3.28 -9.58
CA ALA A 246 -3.24 -2.76 -9.31
C ALA A 246 -2.98 -2.67 -7.80
N VAL A 247 -1.77 -3.05 -7.41
CA VAL A 247 -1.26 -2.90 -6.06
C VAL A 247 -0.12 -1.90 -6.03
N GLU A 248 -0.03 -1.16 -4.93
CA GLU A 248 1.08 -0.25 -4.69
C GLU A 248 2.35 -1.02 -4.38
N VAL A 249 3.41 -0.72 -5.12
CA VAL A 249 4.74 -1.29 -4.93
C VAL A 249 5.46 -0.44 -3.90
N GLN A 250 5.88 -1.08 -2.82
CA GLN A 250 6.58 -0.42 -1.73
C GLN A 250 8.06 -0.82 -1.69
N ASP A 251 8.90 0.13 -1.29
CA ASP A 251 10.31 -0.14 -0.98
C ASP A 251 10.45 -0.89 0.37
N LYS A 252 11.70 -1.14 0.79
CA LYS A 252 11.97 -1.84 2.08
C LYS A 252 11.53 -1.03 3.30
N SER A 253 11.33 0.27 3.14
CA SER A 253 10.92 1.21 4.18
C SER A 253 9.38 1.36 4.25
N GLY A 254 8.64 0.67 3.36
CA GLY A 254 7.18 0.78 3.24
C GLY A 254 6.73 2.00 2.41
N HIS A 255 7.65 2.71 1.75
CA HIS A 255 7.33 3.88 0.95
C HIS A 255 6.79 3.45 -0.41
N SER A 256 5.66 4.04 -0.83
CA SER A 256 5.01 3.75 -2.12
C SER A 256 5.84 4.36 -3.26
N ILE A 257 6.49 3.51 -4.07
CA ILE A 257 7.40 3.93 -5.16
C ILE A 257 6.82 3.67 -6.55
N GLY A 258 5.74 2.90 -6.66
CA GLY A 258 5.10 2.61 -7.94
C GLY A 258 3.82 1.80 -7.80
N VAL A 259 3.29 1.36 -8.93
CA VAL A 259 2.09 0.52 -9.01
C VAL A 259 2.31 -0.62 -10.01
N ALA A 260 1.72 -1.78 -9.73
CA ALA A 260 1.89 -2.97 -10.54
C ALA A 260 0.60 -3.81 -10.60
N VAL A 261 0.36 -4.44 -11.75
CA VAL A 261 -0.68 -5.46 -11.93
C VAL A 261 -0.01 -6.81 -12.08
N TYR A 262 -0.51 -7.81 -11.36
CA TYR A 262 -0.05 -9.20 -11.43
C TYR A 262 -1.11 -10.06 -12.12
N ASP A 263 -0.75 -11.31 -12.42
CA ASP A 263 -1.66 -12.23 -13.09
C ASP A 263 -2.64 -12.90 -12.09
N SER A 264 -3.40 -13.86 -12.61
CA SER A 264 -4.39 -14.61 -11.84
C SER A 264 -3.84 -15.32 -10.59
N ALA A 265 -2.55 -15.66 -10.55
CA ALA A 265 -1.95 -16.33 -9.38
C ALA A 265 -1.94 -15.43 -8.14
N PHE A 266 -1.98 -14.11 -8.33
CA PHE A 266 -2.10 -13.13 -7.25
C PHE A 266 -3.47 -12.43 -7.26
N SER A 267 -3.91 -11.91 -8.41
CA SER A 267 -5.10 -11.05 -8.49
C SER A 267 -6.43 -11.78 -8.28
N TRP A 268 -6.44 -13.10 -8.07
CA TRP A 268 -7.63 -13.86 -7.69
C TRP A 268 -7.71 -14.16 -6.18
N ILE A 269 -6.72 -13.74 -5.39
CA ILE A 269 -6.76 -13.87 -3.94
C ILE A 269 -7.71 -12.81 -3.39
N ASN A 270 -8.83 -13.24 -2.81
CA ASN A 270 -9.89 -12.35 -2.36
C ASN A 270 -9.54 -11.56 -1.09
N HIS A 271 -10.38 -10.57 -0.81
CA HIS A 271 -10.29 -9.78 0.39
C HIS A 271 -10.88 -10.47 1.63
N SER A 272 -10.25 -10.25 2.79
CA SER A 272 -10.89 -10.37 4.11
C SER A 272 -10.34 -9.26 5.02
N CYS A 273 -11.15 -8.80 5.98
CA CYS A 273 -10.68 -7.89 7.02
C CYS A 273 -10.08 -8.61 8.24
N SER A 274 -10.08 -9.95 8.22
CA SER A 274 -9.32 -10.82 9.11
C SER A 274 -8.58 -11.86 8.26
N PRO A 275 -7.68 -11.43 7.36
CA PRO A 275 -7.05 -12.30 6.38
C PRO A 275 -6.20 -13.40 7.03
N ASN A 276 -5.92 -14.44 6.25
CA ASN A 276 -5.01 -15.52 6.62
C ASN A 276 -3.67 -15.46 5.84
N ALA A 277 -3.54 -14.56 4.87
CA ALA A 277 -2.30 -14.27 4.18
C ALA A 277 -2.02 -12.75 4.08
N CYS A 278 -0.75 -12.40 3.85
CA CYS A 278 -0.30 -11.08 3.43
C CYS A 278 0.71 -11.21 2.29
N TYR A 279 1.19 -10.10 1.75
CA TYR A 279 2.20 -10.12 0.69
C TYR A 279 3.29 -9.08 0.92
N ARG A 280 4.43 -9.27 0.24
CA ARG A 280 5.55 -8.33 0.21
C ARG A 280 6.16 -8.26 -1.18
N PHE A 281 6.83 -7.14 -1.45
CA PHE A 281 7.53 -6.92 -2.72
C PHE A 281 9.03 -7.22 -2.62
N PHE A 282 9.58 -7.67 -3.74
CA PHE A 282 11.01 -7.68 -4.00
C PHE A 282 11.27 -6.76 -5.18
N VAL A 283 12.08 -5.73 -4.93
CA VAL A 283 12.58 -4.79 -5.93
C VAL A 283 14.09 -5.01 -6.13
N GLY A 284 14.59 -4.67 -7.31
CA GLY A 284 15.96 -4.92 -7.72
C GLY A 284 16.14 -6.21 -8.52
N PRO A 285 17.39 -6.57 -8.84
CA PRO A 285 17.70 -7.74 -9.68
C PRO A 285 17.15 -9.04 -9.08
N ASP A 286 17.00 -10.06 -9.93
CA ASP A 286 16.71 -11.41 -9.46
C ASP A 286 17.94 -11.90 -8.67
N GLU A 287 17.80 -12.02 -7.36
CA GLU A 287 18.68 -12.89 -6.58
C GLU A 287 18.18 -14.32 -6.78
N ASP A 288 19.11 -15.27 -7.03
CA ASP A 288 18.83 -16.68 -7.27
C ASP A 288 17.85 -17.22 -6.23
N ASN A 289 16.58 -17.36 -6.63
CA ASN A 289 15.54 -17.89 -5.74
C ASN A 289 15.40 -19.38 -5.98
N GLU A 290 15.47 -20.13 -4.89
CA GLU A 290 14.99 -21.52 -4.83
C GLU A 290 13.57 -21.58 -5.42
N GLN A 291 13.30 -22.60 -6.25
CA GLN A 291 11.99 -22.82 -6.85
C GLN A 291 10.99 -23.19 -5.75
N LEU A 292 10.43 -22.18 -5.10
CA LEU A 292 9.36 -22.36 -4.14
C LEU A 292 8.08 -22.80 -4.88
N PRO A 293 7.37 -23.83 -4.38
CA PRO A 293 6.16 -24.30 -5.02
C PRO A 293 5.01 -23.30 -4.87
N LEU A 294 4.13 -23.25 -5.87
CA LEU A 294 2.83 -22.59 -5.76
C LEU A 294 1.90 -23.49 -4.95
N ARG A 295 1.47 -23.03 -3.77
CA ARG A 295 0.66 -23.80 -2.80
C ARG A 295 -0.82 -23.42 -2.80
N ILE A 296 -1.24 -22.62 -3.75
CA ILE A 296 -2.62 -22.17 -3.93
C ILE A 296 -3.08 -22.45 -5.34
N THR A 297 -4.37 -22.77 -5.50
CA THR A 297 -5.00 -23.01 -6.80
C THR A 297 -6.38 -22.36 -6.87
N PRO A 298 -6.87 -21.94 -8.05
CA PRO A 298 -8.26 -21.54 -8.21
C PRO A 298 -9.23 -22.68 -7.84
N ALA A 299 -10.30 -22.38 -7.09
CA ALA A 299 -11.25 -23.41 -6.66
C ALA A 299 -12.00 -24.12 -7.81
N ALA A 300 -12.05 -23.52 -9.00
CA ALA A 300 -12.68 -24.10 -10.18
C ALA A 300 -11.92 -25.32 -10.76
N GLU A 301 -10.69 -25.61 -10.30
CA GLU A 301 -9.90 -26.77 -10.76
C GLU A 301 -10.29 -28.11 -10.11
N ASN A 302 -11.30 -28.15 -9.23
CA ASN A 302 -11.76 -29.38 -8.56
C ASN A 302 -12.57 -30.35 -9.45
N GLY A 303 -12.13 -30.56 -10.69
CA GLY A 303 -12.68 -31.56 -11.59
C GLY A 303 -11.84 -31.69 -12.86
N TYR A 304 -11.10 -32.80 -12.98
CA TYR A 304 -10.17 -33.18 -14.05
C TYR A 304 -8.74 -32.65 -13.92
N GLY A 305 -7.87 -33.54 -13.42
CA GLY A 305 -6.42 -33.36 -13.35
C GLY A 305 -5.79 -33.24 -14.73
N ASN A 306 -5.81 -32.04 -15.29
CA ASN A 306 -5.05 -31.69 -16.47
C ASN A 306 -4.13 -30.51 -16.12
N ASN A 307 -2.84 -30.79 -15.96
CA ASN A 307 -1.76 -29.84 -15.65
C ASN A 307 -1.54 -28.72 -16.70
N ASN A 308 -2.49 -28.56 -17.62
CA ASN A 308 -2.49 -27.59 -18.70
C ASN A 308 -3.37 -26.37 -18.41
N ALA A 309 -4.31 -26.44 -17.45
CA ALA A 309 -5.17 -25.30 -17.08
C ALA A 309 -4.42 -24.21 -16.30
N SER A 310 -3.55 -24.61 -15.37
CA SER A 310 -2.63 -23.71 -14.65
C SER A 310 -1.65 -22.96 -15.57
N LYS A 311 -1.41 -23.49 -16.78
CA LYS A 311 -0.61 -22.85 -17.83
C LYS A 311 -1.39 -21.87 -18.72
N LEU A 312 -2.72 -21.86 -18.62
CA LEU A 312 -3.61 -21.04 -19.43
C LEU A 312 -3.92 -19.67 -18.78
N PHE A 313 -3.80 -19.59 -17.45
CA PHE A 313 -4.13 -18.40 -16.66
C PHE A 313 -2.92 -17.56 -16.24
N THR A 314 -1.72 -18.11 -16.39
CA THR A 314 -0.46 -17.37 -16.36
C THR A 314 -0.25 -16.83 -17.77
N VAL A 315 -0.46 -15.52 -17.98
CA VAL A 315 0.00 -14.88 -19.21
C VAL A 315 1.47 -15.24 -19.33
N GLY A 316 1.89 -15.77 -20.48
CA GLY A 316 3.27 -16.23 -20.70
C GLY A 316 4.27 -15.08 -20.64
N VAL A 317 4.46 -14.49 -19.47
CA VAL A 317 5.52 -13.53 -19.17
C VAL A 317 6.81 -14.32 -19.26
N GLU A 318 7.67 -13.89 -20.17
CA GLU A 318 8.97 -14.51 -20.39
C GLU A 318 9.70 -14.68 -19.05
N LYS A 319 10.38 -15.81 -18.87
CA LYS A 319 11.14 -16.13 -17.63
C LYS A 319 12.19 -15.06 -17.26
N ASN A 320 12.53 -14.17 -18.19
CA ASN A 320 13.50 -13.10 -18.07
C ASN A 320 12.88 -11.71 -17.77
N GLY A 321 11.67 -11.65 -17.22
CA GLY A 321 10.98 -10.37 -16.94
C GLY A 321 11.67 -9.51 -15.88
N TYR A 322 11.70 -8.19 -16.10
CA TYR A 322 12.11 -7.18 -15.10
C TYR A 322 10.88 -6.61 -14.39
N GLY A 323 11.09 -6.00 -13.22
CA GLY A 323 10.01 -5.38 -12.45
C GLY A 323 9.90 -5.89 -11.02
N PRO A 324 9.04 -5.27 -10.19
CA PRO A 324 8.78 -5.73 -8.85
C PRO A 324 8.16 -7.12 -8.87
N ARG A 325 8.64 -7.99 -7.96
CA ARG A 325 8.06 -9.31 -7.73
C ARG A 325 7.24 -9.30 -6.44
N ILE A 326 6.18 -10.08 -6.38
CA ILE A 326 5.33 -10.22 -5.19
C ILE A 326 5.37 -11.65 -4.67
N VAL A 327 5.43 -11.80 -3.35
CA VAL A 327 5.31 -13.10 -2.68
C VAL A 327 4.20 -13.02 -1.64
N VAL A 328 3.34 -14.03 -1.63
CA VAL A 328 2.26 -14.18 -0.65
C VAL A 328 2.70 -15.14 0.44
N ARG A 329 2.43 -14.79 1.70
CA ARG A 329 2.81 -15.53 2.91
C ARG A 329 1.63 -15.74 3.83
N SER A 330 1.57 -16.87 4.51
CA SER A 330 0.58 -17.14 5.56
C SER A 330 0.87 -16.33 6.82
N ILE A 331 -0.17 -15.72 7.39
CA ILE A 331 -0.12 -15.03 8.69
C ILE A 331 -0.96 -15.76 9.75
N LYS A 332 -1.63 -16.85 9.36
CA LYS A 332 -2.36 -17.80 10.19
C LYS A 332 -2.10 -19.21 9.63
N ASP A 333 -2.42 -20.24 10.39
CA ASP A 333 -2.49 -21.58 9.81
C ASP A 333 -3.63 -21.63 8.78
N VAL A 334 -3.38 -22.22 7.62
CA VAL A 334 -4.35 -22.37 6.52
C VAL A 334 -4.54 -23.85 6.24
N LYS A 335 -5.77 -24.34 6.31
CA LYS A 335 -6.08 -25.74 6.03
C LYS A 335 -6.16 -26.01 4.54
N LYS A 336 -5.85 -27.24 4.12
CA LYS A 336 -6.10 -27.70 2.76
C LYS A 336 -7.55 -27.43 2.35
N GLY A 337 -7.73 -26.77 1.21
CA GLY A 337 -9.02 -26.38 0.65
C GLY A 337 -9.61 -25.12 1.27
N GLU A 338 -9.01 -24.53 2.31
CA GLU A 338 -9.41 -23.23 2.85
C GLU A 338 -9.14 -22.12 1.83
N GLU A 339 -10.03 -21.13 1.78
CA GLU A 339 -9.82 -19.94 0.97
C GLU A 339 -8.66 -19.11 1.53
N VAL A 340 -7.77 -18.70 0.64
CA VAL A 340 -6.70 -17.76 0.96
C VAL A 340 -7.21 -16.35 0.70
N THR A 341 -7.05 -15.48 1.69
CA THR A 341 -7.49 -14.09 1.65
C THR A 341 -6.39 -13.14 2.11
N ILE A 342 -6.36 -11.95 1.52
CA ILE A 342 -5.46 -10.83 1.87
C ILE A 342 -6.30 -9.58 2.25
N ALA A 343 -5.66 -8.58 2.85
CA ALA A 343 -6.28 -7.27 3.04
C ALA A 343 -6.12 -6.42 1.77
N TYR A 344 -7.17 -5.71 1.36
CA TYR A 344 -7.18 -4.77 0.22
C TYR A 344 -7.20 -3.30 0.69
N THR A 345 -7.45 -3.10 1.98
CA THR A 345 -7.63 -1.83 2.69
C THR A 345 -6.84 -1.92 4.00
N ASP A 346 -6.60 -0.78 4.65
CA ASP A 346 -5.93 -0.73 5.95
C ASP A 346 -6.83 -1.32 7.06
N LEU A 347 -6.29 -2.32 7.76
CA LEU A 347 -6.98 -3.02 8.84
C LEU A 347 -7.12 -2.18 10.12
N LEU A 348 -6.42 -1.05 10.23
CA LEU A 348 -6.55 -0.06 11.31
C LEU A 348 -7.61 1.01 11.05
N GLN A 349 -8.32 0.92 9.92
CA GLN A 349 -9.51 1.74 9.68
C GLN A 349 -10.77 1.13 10.35
N PRO A 350 -11.73 1.99 10.76
CA PRO A 350 -13.07 1.57 11.19
C PRO A 350 -13.79 0.74 10.13
N LYS A 351 -14.78 -0.04 10.56
CA LYS A 351 -15.56 -0.92 9.68
C LYS A 351 -16.19 -0.15 8.52
N GLU A 352 -16.77 1.01 8.78
CA GLU A 352 -17.48 1.82 7.81
C GLU A 352 -16.53 2.36 6.73
N MET A 353 -15.34 2.85 7.12
CA MET A 353 -14.32 3.31 6.17
C MET A 353 -13.80 2.16 5.30
N ARG A 354 -13.52 1.00 5.91
CA ARG A 354 -13.14 -0.21 5.15
C ARG A 354 -14.22 -0.60 4.14
N GLN A 355 -15.49 -0.58 4.53
CA GLN A 355 -16.60 -0.91 3.62
C GLN A 355 -16.75 0.12 2.49
N ALA A 356 -16.60 1.41 2.80
CA ALA A 356 -16.65 2.48 1.82
C ALA A 356 -15.52 2.38 0.80
N GLU A 357 -14.28 2.16 1.23
CA GLU A 357 -13.12 1.95 0.34
C GLU A 357 -13.32 0.72 -0.55
N LEU A 358 -13.77 -0.40 0.03
CA LEU A 358 -14.02 -1.63 -0.72
C LEU A 358 -15.11 -1.48 -1.77
N TRP A 359 -16.18 -0.75 -1.43
CA TRP A 359 -17.25 -0.45 -2.36
C TRP A 359 -16.77 0.46 -3.48
N SER A 360 -16.14 1.59 -3.14
CA SER A 360 -15.66 2.58 -4.11
C SER A 360 -14.70 1.96 -5.14
N LYS A 361 -13.66 1.26 -4.67
CA LYS A 361 -12.60 0.74 -5.53
C LYS A 361 -12.92 -0.62 -6.16
N TYR A 362 -13.51 -1.54 -5.39
CA TYR A 362 -13.67 -2.94 -5.81
C TYR A 362 -15.13 -3.36 -6.03
N GLN A 363 -16.09 -2.49 -5.73
CA GLN A 363 -17.51 -2.65 -6.05
C GLN A 363 -18.14 -3.90 -5.39
N PHE A 364 -17.78 -4.14 -4.13
CA PHE A 364 -18.36 -5.16 -3.26
C PHE A 364 -18.38 -4.70 -1.79
N SER A 365 -19.26 -5.29 -0.99
CA SER A 365 -19.29 -5.13 0.48
C SER A 365 -18.73 -6.39 1.14
N CYS A 366 -17.86 -6.23 2.14
CA CYS A 366 -17.19 -7.34 2.79
C CYS A 366 -18.10 -7.98 3.86
N SER A 367 -18.29 -9.29 3.77
CA SER A 367 -19.02 -10.11 4.75
C SER A 367 -18.08 -11.11 5.45
N CYS A 368 -16.85 -10.70 5.75
CA CYS A 368 -15.93 -11.56 6.48
C CYS A 368 -16.33 -11.62 7.96
N LYS A 369 -15.79 -12.60 8.71
CA LYS A 369 -16.06 -12.79 10.15
C LYS A 369 -15.93 -11.47 10.93
N ARG A 370 -14.89 -10.67 10.69
CA ARG A 370 -14.68 -9.39 11.40
C ARG A 370 -15.81 -8.39 11.13
N CYS A 371 -16.28 -8.30 9.88
CA CYS A 371 -17.37 -7.39 9.50
C CYS A 371 -18.75 -7.88 9.94
N ASP A 372 -18.98 -9.19 9.97
CA ASP A 372 -20.29 -9.78 10.31
C ASP A 372 -20.50 -9.95 11.82
N THR A 373 -19.47 -9.79 12.64
CA THR A 373 -19.57 -9.96 14.10
C THR A 373 -20.41 -8.85 14.73
N LEU A 374 -21.41 -9.24 15.53
CA LEU A 374 -22.27 -8.38 16.34
C LEU A 374 -22.35 -8.94 17.77
N PRO A 375 -22.03 -8.15 18.83
CA PRO A 375 -21.53 -6.77 18.80
C PRO A 375 -20.12 -6.68 18.18
N ALA A 376 -19.71 -5.49 17.77
CA ALA A 376 -18.37 -5.28 17.22
C ALA A 376 -17.28 -5.76 18.19
N ASN A 377 -16.21 -6.35 17.62
CA ASN A 377 -15.09 -6.85 18.41
C ASN A 377 -14.31 -5.70 19.06
N TYR A 378 -13.42 -6.03 20.00
CA TYR A 378 -12.59 -5.07 20.72
C TYR A 378 -11.84 -4.10 19.80
N VAL A 379 -11.21 -4.62 18.73
CA VAL A 379 -10.40 -3.81 17.81
C VAL A 379 -11.28 -2.78 17.10
N ASP A 380 -12.40 -3.21 16.52
CA ASP A 380 -13.30 -2.29 15.80
C ASP A 380 -13.93 -1.25 16.73
N ASN A 381 -14.28 -1.62 17.97
CA ASN A 381 -14.71 -0.65 18.99
C ASN A 381 -13.60 0.37 19.30
N ALA A 382 -12.36 -0.10 19.49
CA ALA A 382 -11.22 0.76 19.83
C ALA A 382 -10.84 1.74 18.70
N LEU A 383 -11.00 1.34 17.44
CA LEU A 383 -10.69 2.15 16.26
C LEU A 383 -11.74 3.24 15.97
N GLN A 384 -12.98 3.07 16.43
CA GLN A 384 -14.14 3.93 16.13
C GLN A 384 -14.60 4.81 17.29
N ALA A 385 -14.20 4.52 18.54
CA ALA A 385 -14.75 5.12 19.77
C ALA A 385 -14.74 6.68 19.80
N ILE A 386 -15.78 7.30 19.24
CA ILE A 386 -16.16 8.73 19.37
C ILE A 386 -17.68 8.85 19.41
N ASN A 387 -18.16 9.88 20.10
CA ASN A 387 -19.56 10.31 20.07
C ASN A 387 -19.95 10.89 18.68
N PRO A 388 -20.97 10.36 17.98
CA PRO A 388 -21.27 10.66 16.57
C PRO A 388 -21.47 12.15 16.23
N ASP A 389 -21.89 13.00 17.16
CA ASP A 389 -22.31 14.38 16.87
C ASP A 389 -21.19 15.35 16.46
N LYS A 390 -19.90 14.96 16.50
CA LYS A 390 -18.75 15.83 16.15
C LYS A 390 -17.65 15.15 15.33
N VAL A 391 -17.89 13.93 14.83
CA VAL A 391 -16.87 13.09 14.19
C VAL A 391 -16.33 13.72 12.91
N ASP A 392 -17.20 14.15 11.99
CA ASP A 392 -16.77 14.64 10.67
C ASP A 392 -15.90 15.90 10.74
N LYS A 393 -16.26 16.85 11.61
CA LYS A 393 -15.46 18.07 11.82
C LYS A 393 -14.10 17.78 12.43
N LEU A 394 -14.04 16.78 13.31
CA LEU A 394 -12.80 16.37 13.94
C LEU A 394 -11.92 15.62 12.96
N MET A 395 -12.48 14.67 12.19
CA MET A 395 -11.80 13.98 11.09
C MET A 395 -11.20 14.99 10.12
N GLN A 396 -12.01 15.94 9.62
CA GLN A 396 -11.53 16.99 8.73
C GLN A 396 -10.39 17.82 9.34
N SER A 397 -10.45 18.12 10.63
CA SER A 397 -9.38 18.88 11.30
C SER A 397 -8.06 18.09 11.37
N PHE A 398 -8.12 16.78 11.58
CA PHE A 398 -6.95 15.91 11.53
C PHE A 398 -6.43 15.80 10.09
N ASP A 399 -7.30 15.61 9.12
CA ASP A 399 -6.94 15.51 7.71
C ASP A 399 -6.30 16.80 7.18
N ASP A 400 -6.84 17.97 7.55
CA ASP A 400 -6.25 19.28 7.23
C ASP A 400 -4.85 19.41 7.83
N ALA A 401 -4.67 18.96 9.08
CA ALA A 401 -3.37 19.02 9.76
C ALA A 401 -2.34 18.04 9.16
N ILE A 402 -2.77 16.88 8.67
CA ILE A 402 -1.91 15.92 7.98
C ILE A 402 -1.59 16.43 6.56
N THR A 403 -2.56 17.04 5.88
CA THR A 403 -2.39 17.62 4.55
C THR A 403 -1.34 18.73 4.55
N ASP A 404 -1.27 19.56 5.59
CA ASP A 404 -0.18 20.54 5.75
C ASP A 404 1.20 19.89 5.60
N TYR A 405 1.42 18.72 6.19
CA TYR A 405 2.69 18.00 6.09
C TYR A 405 2.92 17.45 4.68
N LEU A 406 1.88 16.90 4.05
CA LEU A 406 1.99 16.26 2.74
C LEU A 406 2.11 17.26 1.57
N SER A 407 1.46 18.41 1.65
CA SER A 407 1.33 19.36 0.53
C SER A 407 2.23 20.59 0.60
N SER A 408 2.62 21.03 1.80
CA SER A 408 3.35 22.30 1.97
C SER A 408 4.78 22.14 2.50
N ASP A 409 5.20 20.90 2.80
CA ASP A 409 6.45 20.59 3.50
C ASP A 409 6.64 21.49 4.76
N ASP A 410 5.53 21.79 5.46
CA ASP A 410 5.52 22.54 6.72
C ASP A 410 5.27 21.57 7.90
N PRO A 411 6.28 20.78 8.30
CA PRO A 411 6.16 19.89 9.43
C PRO A 411 5.97 20.66 10.76
N ILE A 412 6.24 21.98 10.81
CA ILE A 412 6.06 22.78 12.02
C ILE A 412 4.57 23.06 12.25
N SER A 413 3.86 23.53 11.22
CA SER A 413 2.40 23.75 11.30
C SER A 413 1.67 22.44 11.63
N CYS A 414 2.02 21.36 10.92
CA CYS A 414 1.45 20.03 11.15
C CYS A 414 1.58 19.58 12.61
N CYS A 415 2.80 19.57 13.17
CA CYS A 415 3.02 19.15 14.55
C CYS A 415 2.16 19.94 15.54
N LYS A 416 2.12 21.27 15.41
CA LYS A 416 1.34 22.14 16.29
C LYS A 416 -0.16 21.86 16.19
N LYS A 417 -0.70 21.72 14.98
CA LYS A 417 -2.13 21.45 14.76
C LYS A 417 -2.54 20.11 15.38
N LEU A 418 -1.78 19.04 15.11
CA LEU A 418 -2.07 17.71 15.64
C LEU A 418 -1.96 17.64 17.17
N GLU A 419 -0.92 18.22 17.76
CA GLU A 419 -0.75 18.26 19.22
C GLU A 419 -1.87 19.08 19.89
N ASN A 420 -2.26 20.21 19.30
CA ASN A 420 -3.39 21.00 19.79
C ASN A 420 -4.71 20.23 19.71
N LEU A 421 -4.93 19.45 18.65
CA LEU A 421 -6.10 18.59 18.51
C LEU A 421 -6.18 17.53 19.61
N PHE A 422 -5.05 16.92 19.99
CA PHE A 422 -5.01 15.96 21.10
C PHE A 422 -5.30 16.61 22.46
N ILE A 423 -4.88 17.85 22.68
CA ILE A 423 -5.05 18.55 23.97
C ILE A 423 -6.46 19.16 24.09
N HIS A 424 -6.95 19.79 23.02
CA HIS A 424 -8.13 20.65 23.06
C HIS A 424 -9.34 20.08 22.30
N GLY A 425 -9.13 19.13 21.38
CA GLY A 425 -10.21 18.50 20.64
C GLY A 425 -10.94 19.41 19.63
N SER A 426 -10.35 20.56 19.30
CA SER A 426 -10.87 21.56 18.37
C SER A 426 -9.75 22.54 17.99
N LEU A 427 -9.76 23.04 16.75
CA LEU A 427 -8.87 24.12 16.28
C LEU A 427 -9.35 25.53 16.69
N ILE A 428 -10.58 25.67 17.20
CA ILE A 428 -11.19 26.96 17.59
C ILE A 428 -11.08 27.15 19.11
N GLU A 429 -10.67 28.36 19.53
CA GLU A 429 -10.48 28.79 20.92
C GLU A 429 -11.57 28.30 21.91
N PRO A 430 -11.19 27.97 23.16
CA PRO A 430 -12.02 27.20 24.08
C PRO A 430 -13.21 28.02 24.59
N LYS A 431 -14.41 27.78 24.05
CA LYS A 431 -15.66 28.34 24.59
C LYS A 431 -16.43 27.40 25.54
N SER A 432 -15.97 26.17 25.78
CA SER A 432 -16.48 25.30 26.86
C SER A 432 -15.52 24.13 27.18
N PRO A 433 -15.49 23.60 28.42
CA PRO A 433 -14.52 22.59 28.85
C PRO A 433 -15.02 21.15 28.63
N GLN A 434 -15.57 20.83 27.46
CA GLN A 434 -15.83 19.44 27.10
C GLN A 434 -14.74 18.95 26.14
N LYS A 435 -13.74 18.26 26.70
CA LYS A 435 -12.67 17.58 25.97
C LYS A 435 -13.25 16.39 25.19
N PRO A 436 -13.33 16.39 23.86
CA PRO A 436 -13.49 15.13 23.14
C PRO A 436 -12.20 14.34 23.31
N LYS A 437 -12.30 13.27 24.08
CA LYS A 437 -11.20 12.41 24.51
C LYS A 437 -11.12 11.26 23.51
N LEU A 438 -10.37 11.44 22.43
CA LEU A 438 -10.09 10.39 21.45
C LEU A 438 -9.38 9.22 22.14
N HIS A 439 -9.83 7.99 21.87
CA HIS A 439 -9.16 6.80 22.35
C HIS A 439 -7.72 6.72 21.78
N ILE A 440 -6.76 6.21 22.55
CA ILE A 440 -5.36 6.10 22.10
C ILE A 440 -5.19 5.15 20.90
N PHE A 441 -6.12 4.21 20.72
CA PHE A 441 -6.16 3.31 19.57
C PHE A 441 -7.15 3.74 18.50
N HIS A 442 -7.78 4.92 18.63
CA HIS A 442 -8.65 5.42 17.60
C HIS A 442 -7.87 5.61 16.29
N HIS A 443 -8.49 5.33 15.14
CA HIS A 443 -7.78 5.39 13.85
C HIS A 443 -7.13 6.77 13.58
N LEU A 444 -7.83 7.86 13.90
CA LEU A 444 -7.26 9.23 13.82
C LEU A 444 -6.03 9.41 14.72
N SER A 445 -6.03 8.82 15.92
CA SER A 445 -4.88 8.87 16.82
C SER A 445 -3.69 8.13 16.22
N LEU A 446 -3.91 6.93 15.68
CA LEU A 446 -2.86 6.13 15.03
C LEU A 446 -2.27 6.84 13.80
N ASN A 447 -3.12 7.44 12.96
CA ASN A 447 -2.69 8.24 11.81
C ASN A 447 -1.86 9.44 12.26
N ALA A 448 -2.31 10.18 13.27
CA ALA A 448 -1.59 11.33 13.79
C ALA A 448 -0.25 10.94 14.45
N TYR A 449 -0.16 9.82 15.17
CA TYR A 449 1.12 9.32 15.70
C TYR A 449 2.10 8.98 14.58
N THR A 450 1.61 8.39 13.50
CA THR A 450 2.41 8.08 12.30
C THR A 450 2.96 9.36 11.67
N THR A 451 2.10 10.38 11.48
CA THR A 451 2.49 11.67 10.92
C THR A 451 3.46 12.42 11.85
N LEU A 452 3.19 12.47 13.15
CA LEU A 452 4.05 13.15 14.13
C LEU A 452 5.42 12.48 14.23
N ALA A 453 5.48 11.14 14.23
CA ALA A 453 6.75 10.41 14.20
C ALA A 453 7.61 10.83 13.00
N SER A 454 7.00 10.95 11.83
CA SER A 454 7.70 11.32 10.58
C SER A 454 8.07 12.81 10.54
N ALA A 455 7.14 13.71 10.86
CA ALA A 455 7.35 15.15 10.85
C ALA A 455 8.46 15.57 11.82
N TYR A 456 8.50 15.02 13.04
CA TYR A 456 9.58 15.30 13.99
C TYR A 456 10.93 14.76 13.53
N LYS A 457 10.96 13.62 12.82
CA LYS A 457 12.20 13.05 12.25
C LYS A 457 12.77 13.96 11.16
N VAL A 458 11.91 14.42 10.24
CA VAL A 458 12.29 15.34 9.16
C VAL A 458 12.83 16.64 9.74
N ARG A 459 12.09 17.29 10.65
CA ARG A 459 12.53 18.53 11.31
C ARG A 459 13.87 18.40 12.02
N ALA A 460 14.10 17.27 12.69
CA ALA A 460 15.37 17.02 13.36
C ALA A 460 16.54 16.94 12.36
N ASN A 461 16.33 16.32 11.20
CA ASN A 461 17.34 16.21 10.15
C ASN A 461 17.59 17.55 9.46
N ASP A 462 16.54 18.33 9.19
CA ASP A 462 16.66 19.65 8.55
C ASP A 462 17.45 20.62 9.43
N LEU A 463 17.17 20.64 10.74
CA LEU A 463 17.94 21.43 11.70
C LEU A 463 19.42 21.02 11.74
N LEU A 464 19.72 19.73 11.63
CA LEU A 464 21.09 19.22 11.60
C LEU A 464 21.83 19.57 10.29
N ALA A 465 21.11 19.81 9.20
CA ALA A 465 21.70 20.21 7.93
C ALA A 465 22.11 21.70 7.90
N LEU A 466 21.49 22.54 8.74
CA LEU A 466 21.73 23.98 8.82
C LEU A 466 22.97 24.28 9.71
N ASN A 467 24.12 24.53 9.07
CA ASN A 467 25.45 24.62 9.70
C ASN A 467 25.74 25.91 10.55
N TYR A 468 24.80 26.46 11.34
CA TYR A 468 25.03 27.66 12.17
C TYR A 468 24.53 27.54 13.63
N GLU A 469 25.29 28.11 14.58
CA GLU A 469 25.08 28.06 16.05
C GLU A 469 24.77 26.66 16.64
N VAL A 470 25.85 25.90 16.80
CA VAL A 470 25.86 24.46 17.04
C VAL A 470 25.09 24.01 18.29
N GLU A 471 25.19 24.65 19.45
CA GLU A 471 24.71 24.00 20.70
C GLU A 471 23.19 24.02 20.90
N ARG A 472 22.51 25.16 20.64
CA ARG A 472 21.06 25.28 20.86
C ARG A 472 20.25 24.52 19.81
N GLN A 473 20.63 24.64 18.54
CA GLN A 473 19.97 23.92 17.45
C GLN A 473 20.18 22.41 17.57
N ASN A 474 21.37 21.97 17.99
CA ASN A 474 21.61 20.55 18.25
C ASN A 474 20.75 20.02 19.41
N LEU A 475 20.58 20.77 20.49
CA LEU A 475 19.69 20.35 21.58
C LEU A 475 18.24 20.26 21.11
N GLU A 476 17.80 21.20 20.27
CA GLU A 476 16.48 21.20 19.68
C GLU A 476 16.27 19.99 18.74
N ALA A 477 17.19 19.75 17.81
CA ALA A 477 17.18 18.58 16.93
C ALA A 477 17.23 17.25 17.71
N PHE A 478 18.01 17.19 18.80
CA PHE A 478 18.05 16.04 19.70
C PHE A 478 16.68 15.77 20.34
N ASN A 479 16.02 16.82 20.84
CA ASN A 479 14.68 16.69 21.43
C ASN A 479 13.63 16.28 20.38
N MET A 480 13.72 16.79 19.14
CA MET A 480 12.82 16.40 18.06
C MET A 480 12.99 14.92 17.68
N HIS A 481 14.22 14.44 17.54
CA HIS A 481 14.48 13.01 17.34
C HIS A 481 13.92 12.15 18.48
N LYS A 482 14.10 12.58 19.74
CA LYS A 482 13.53 11.91 20.91
C LYS A 482 12.00 11.83 20.82
N THR A 483 11.34 12.91 20.43
CA THR A 483 9.88 12.95 20.24
C THR A 483 9.43 12.02 19.11
N SER A 484 10.13 12.01 17.98
CA SER A 484 9.86 11.08 16.87
C SER A 484 9.94 9.60 17.30
N VAL A 485 10.97 9.25 18.08
CA VAL A 485 11.14 7.90 18.66
C VAL A 485 9.98 7.56 19.60
N ALA A 486 9.55 8.51 20.44
CA ALA A 486 8.44 8.31 21.36
C ALA A 486 7.13 8.00 20.63
N TYR A 487 6.78 8.76 19.59
CA TYR A 487 5.58 8.49 18.78
C TYR A 487 5.68 7.15 18.02
N SER A 488 6.86 6.81 17.49
CA SER A 488 7.08 5.52 16.82
C SER A 488 6.85 4.34 17.79
N LEU A 489 7.33 4.45 19.03
CA LEU A 489 7.12 3.44 20.07
C LEU A 489 5.66 3.35 20.52
N LEU A 490 4.98 4.48 20.67
CA LEU A 490 3.56 4.52 21.01
C LEU A 490 2.71 3.81 19.95
N LEU A 491 2.99 4.08 18.68
CA LEU A 491 2.34 3.45 17.54
C LEU A 491 2.60 1.93 17.51
N ALA A 492 3.86 1.51 17.68
CA ALA A 492 4.24 0.11 17.73
C ALA A 492 3.55 -0.65 18.88
N GLY A 493 3.54 -0.05 20.07
CA GLY A 493 2.84 -0.60 21.22
C GLY A 493 1.33 -0.69 20.99
N GLY A 494 0.70 0.37 20.47
CA GLY A 494 -0.74 0.41 20.21
C GLY A 494 -1.17 -0.63 19.19
N ALA A 495 -0.45 -0.76 18.07
CA ALA A 495 -0.72 -1.78 17.08
C ALA A 495 -0.47 -3.20 17.60
N HIS A 496 0.57 -3.40 18.43
CA HIS A 496 0.82 -4.69 19.08
C HIS A 496 -0.33 -5.08 20.00
N HIS A 497 -0.84 -4.13 20.79
CA HIS A 497 -2.01 -4.37 21.65
C HIS A 497 -3.21 -4.80 20.81
N LEU A 498 -3.56 -4.08 19.74
CA LEU A 498 -4.64 -4.47 18.84
C LEU A 498 -4.42 -5.86 18.22
N PHE A 499 -3.18 -6.18 17.83
CA PHE A 499 -2.78 -7.50 17.32
C PHE A 499 -3.07 -8.64 18.31
N THR A 500 -2.96 -8.41 19.62
CA THR A 500 -3.30 -9.46 20.61
C THR A 500 -4.79 -9.87 20.60
N PHE A 501 -5.66 -9.01 20.04
CA PHE A 501 -7.10 -9.28 19.89
C PHE A 501 -7.50 -9.65 18.45
N GLU A 502 -6.75 -9.18 17.43
CA GLU A 502 -6.90 -9.59 16.04
C GLU A 502 -5.55 -9.96 15.43
N SER A 503 -5.27 -11.26 15.42
CA SER A 503 -4.01 -11.82 14.90
C SER A 503 -3.69 -11.44 13.45
N ALA A 504 -4.68 -11.07 12.63
CA ALA A 504 -4.44 -10.61 11.27
C ALA A 504 -3.63 -9.30 11.19
N LEU A 505 -3.55 -8.54 12.29
CA LEU A 505 -2.73 -7.32 12.38
C LEU A 505 -1.23 -7.59 12.56
N ILE A 506 -0.78 -8.85 12.50
CA ILE A 506 0.63 -9.21 12.72
C ILE A 506 1.59 -8.47 11.79
N ALA A 507 1.23 -8.30 10.51
CA ALA A 507 2.06 -7.58 9.54
C ALA A 507 2.18 -6.10 9.91
N THR A 508 1.06 -5.46 10.25
CA THR A 508 1.00 -4.07 10.72
C THR A 508 1.81 -3.86 12.00
N ALA A 509 1.64 -4.73 13.00
CA ALA A 509 2.38 -4.65 14.25
C ALA A 509 3.90 -4.83 14.02
N ALA A 510 4.29 -5.81 13.19
CA ALA A 510 5.69 -6.04 12.85
C ALA A 510 6.31 -4.83 12.12
N SER A 511 5.56 -4.19 11.20
CA SER A 511 6.01 -2.99 10.50
C SER A 511 6.28 -1.84 11.46
N PHE A 512 5.37 -1.57 12.40
CA PHE A 512 5.57 -0.49 13.35
C PHE A 512 6.69 -0.77 14.34
N TRP A 513 6.88 -2.02 14.77
CA TRP A 513 8.05 -2.39 15.58
C TRP A 513 9.36 -2.21 14.82
N THR A 514 9.40 -2.55 13.53
CA THR A 514 10.56 -2.34 12.67
C THR A 514 10.88 -0.84 12.57
N ASN A 515 9.86 -0.02 12.27
CA ASN A 515 10.00 1.43 12.17
C ASN A 515 10.44 2.07 13.48
N ALA A 516 9.90 1.62 14.63
CA ALA A 516 10.32 2.08 15.94
C ALA A 516 11.79 1.72 16.22
N GLY A 517 12.21 0.50 15.87
CA GLY A 517 13.59 0.06 15.97
C GLY A 517 14.54 0.87 15.10
N GLU A 518 14.15 1.21 13.87
CA GLU A 518 14.92 2.06 12.97
C GLU A 518 15.05 3.50 13.48
N SER A 519 13.95 4.10 13.95
CA SER A 519 13.95 5.43 14.55
C SER A 519 14.87 5.49 15.78
N ILE A 520 14.80 4.46 16.63
CA ILE A 520 15.69 4.27 17.77
C ILE A 520 17.16 4.19 17.34
N LEU A 521 17.44 3.37 16.33
CA LEU A 521 18.81 3.16 15.85
C LEU A 521 19.38 4.43 15.22
N GLY A 522 18.55 5.17 14.47
CA GLY A 522 18.89 6.48 13.92
C GLY A 522 19.24 7.47 15.02
N PHE A 523 18.39 7.57 16.05
CA PHE A 523 18.62 8.46 17.20
C PHE A 523 19.90 8.09 17.96
N ALA A 524 20.13 6.80 18.21
CA ALA A 524 21.31 6.29 18.90
C ALA A 524 22.63 6.44 18.11
N ARG A 525 22.55 6.57 16.79
CA ARG A 525 23.70 6.82 15.92
C ARG A 525 23.98 8.30 15.72
N SER A 526 23.11 9.18 16.20
CA SER A 526 23.31 10.62 16.10
C SER A 526 24.59 11.05 16.85
N PRO A 527 25.45 11.89 16.26
CA PRO A 527 26.62 12.43 16.96
C PRO A 527 26.23 13.27 18.19
N LEU A 528 24.96 13.68 18.29
CA LEU A 528 24.40 14.38 19.43
C LEU A 528 24.18 13.47 20.65
N TRP A 529 24.12 12.15 20.44
CA TRP A 529 23.86 11.16 21.49
C TRP A 529 24.87 11.28 22.63
N ASP A 530 26.16 11.24 22.32
CA ASP A 530 27.23 11.31 23.33
C ASP A 530 27.31 12.69 24.02
N SER A 531 26.97 13.76 23.30
CA SER A 531 27.02 15.15 23.78
C SER A 531 25.93 15.46 24.83
N PHE A 532 24.73 14.90 24.67
CA PHE A 532 23.57 15.25 25.49
C PHE A 532 23.11 14.18 26.49
N LEU A 533 23.56 12.92 26.37
CA LEU A 533 23.27 11.90 27.41
C LEU A 533 24.05 12.08 28.70
N SER A 534 25.33 12.49 28.60
CA SER A 534 26.16 12.77 29.79
C SER A 534 25.56 13.88 30.66
N ARG A 535 24.78 14.79 30.07
CA ARG A 535 24.05 15.87 30.77
C ARG A 535 22.61 15.51 31.16
N SER A 536 21.97 14.51 30.54
CA SER A 536 20.52 14.23 30.69
C SER A 536 20.14 12.88 31.32
N LEU A 537 21.10 12.06 31.77
CA LEU A 537 20.84 10.84 32.55
C LEU A 537 20.04 11.09 33.84
N THR A 538 19.93 12.33 34.32
CA THR A 538 19.06 12.75 35.43
C THR A 538 17.62 13.10 35.01
N ARG A 539 17.28 13.07 33.72
CA ARG A 539 16.05 13.69 33.17
C ARG A 539 15.42 12.97 31.99
N MET A 540 15.85 11.76 31.65
CA MET A 540 15.19 10.95 30.62
C MET A 540 13.90 10.34 31.17
N ASP A 541 12.97 11.22 31.57
CA ASP A 541 11.68 10.85 32.09
C ASP A 541 10.69 10.75 30.92
N LEU A 542 10.50 9.52 30.43
CA LEU A 542 9.44 9.23 29.47
C LEU A 542 8.07 9.47 30.10
N SER A 543 7.97 9.45 31.44
CA SER A 543 6.77 9.88 32.16
C SER A 543 6.47 11.31 31.79
N SER A 544 7.38 12.29 31.79
CA SER A 544 7.01 13.65 31.32
C SER A 544 6.48 13.77 29.88
N VAL A 545 6.93 12.94 28.92
CA VAL A 545 6.44 12.95 27.53
C VAL A 545 5.10 12.23 27.43
N LEU A 546 4.97 11.10 28.14
CA LEU A 546 3.71 10.38 28.27
C LEU A 546 2.72 11.22 29.09
N GLU A 547 3.06 11.76 30.25
CA GLU A 547 2.31 12.67 31.15
C GLU A 547 1.82 13.94 30.47
N ASN A 548 2.63 14.59 29.63
CA ASN A 548 2.18 15.81 28.93
C ASN A 548 1.25 15.52 27.73
N TYR A 549 1.30 14.33 27.12
CA TYR A 549 0.53 14.03 25.88
C TYR A 549 -0.52 12.90 26.02
N MET A 550 -0.35 11.99 26.99
CA MET A 550 -1.20 10.81 27.24
C MET A 550 -2.15 10.96 28.44
N PHE A 551 -1.95 11.93 29.35
CA PHE A 551 -2.65 11.98 30.65
C PHE A 551 -3.77 13.02 30.73
N SER A 552 -4.44 13.28 29.62
CA SER A 552 -5.71 14.00 29.63
C SER A 552 -6.87 13.05 29.99
N GLU A 553 -6.91 12.51 31.21
CA GLU A 553 -8.09 11.90 31.88
C GLU A 553 -9.00 10.97 31.03
N THR A 554 -8.48 10.28 30.00
CA THR A 554 -9.24 9.58 28.95
C THR A 554 -9.86 8.25 29.36
N LEU A 555 -9.46 7.70 30.51
CA LEU A 555 -9.64 6.27 30.81
C LEU A 555 -10.67 6.00 31.92
N ARG A 556 -11.70 6.85 32.04
CA ARG A 556 -12.89 6.56 32.86
C ARG A 556 -14.09 6.29 31.95
N SER A 557 -14.09 5.14 31.27
CA SER A 557 -15.30 4.53 30.73
C SER A 557 -15.28 3.03 31.03
N ASP A 558 -16.45 2.39 30.91
CA ASP A 558 -16.96 1.25 31.71
C ASP A 558 -16.17 -0.08 31.71
N ASP A 559 -15.01 -0.16 31.04
CA ASP A 559 -14.05 -1.28 31.12
C ASP A 559 -12.68 -0.81 31.64
N ALA A 560 -12.67 -0.30 32.88
CA ALA A 560 -11.49 0.29 33.52
C ALA A 560 -10.28 -0.66 33.60
N GLU A 561 -10.52 -1.97 33.73
CA GLU A 561 -9.46 -2.97 33.97
C GLU A 561 -8.67 -3.32 32.71
N CYS A 562 -9.33 -3.44 31.54
CA CYS A 562 -8.66 -3.71 30.26
C CYS A 562 -7.86 -2.51 29.77
N ASN A 563 -8.41 -1.30 29.97
CA ASN A 563 -7.76 -0.04 29.62
C ASN A 563 -6.58 0.28 30.53
N GLU A 564 -6.67 -0.06 31.81
CA GLU A 564 -5.56 0.07 32.77
C GLU A 564 -4.46 -0.98 32.53
N GLN A 565 -4.82 -2.20 32.11
CA GLN A 565 -3.85 -3.22 31.71
C GLN A 565 -3.15 -2.86 30.39
N ALA A 566 -3.87 -2.35 29.38
CA ALA A 566 -3.28 -1.84 28.15
C ALA A 566 -2.35 -0.64 28.43
N ARG A 567 -2.79 0.27 29.32
CA ARG A 567 -1.99 1.40 29.81
C ARG A 567 -0.70 0.91 30.49
N MET A 568 -0.80 -0.03 31.42
CA MET A 568 0.37 -0.63 32.08
C MET A 568 1.27 -1.34 31.08
N ASN A 569 0.71 -2.11 30.15
CA ASN A 569 1.50 -2.87 29.18
C ASN A 569 2.22 -1.94 28.19
N LEU A 570 1.62 -0.84 27.74
CA LEU A 570 2.26 0.14 26.86
C LEU A 570 3.35 0.93 27.56
N VAL A 571 3.10 1.37 28.80
CA VAL A 571 4.11 2.05 29.62
C VAL A 571 5.24 1.09 29.94
N LEU A 572 4.94 -0.14 30.39
CA LEU A 572 5.95 -1.16 30.69
C LEU A 572 6.73 -1.57 29.45
N LEU A 573 6.08 -1.77 28.30
CA LEU A 573 6.75 -2.18 27.07
C LEU A 573 7.61 -1.04 26.50
N GLY A 574 7.10 0.19 26.51
CA GLY A 574 7.87 1.39 26.16
C GLY A 574 9.08 1.57 27.09
N GLU A 575 8.88 1.44 28.41
CA GLU A 575 9.96 1.49 29.39
C GLU A 575 10.94 0.32 29.25
N HIS A 576 10.49 -0.90 28.98
CA HIS A 576 11.34 -2.07 28.80
C HIS A 576 12.14 -2.00 27.50
N CYS A 577 11.53 -1.62 26.37
CA CYS A 577 12.23 -1.41 25.11
C CYS A 577 13.25 -0.27 25.24
N LEU A 578 12.89 0.83 25.89
CA LEU A 578 13.80 1.95 26.11
C LEU A 578 14.92 1.60 27.11
N ARG A 579 14.63 0.90 28.21
CA ARG A 579 15.65 0.42 29.16
C ARG A 579 16.58 -0.58 28.51
N SER A 580 16.06 -1.53 27.73
CA SER A 580 16.87 -2.52 27.02
C SER A 580 17.75 -1.84 25.98
N LEU A 581 17.23 -0.85 25.28
CA LEU A 581 18.01 0.00 24.37
C LEU A 581 19.07 0.81 25.11
N ILE A 582 18.72 1.46 26.23
CA ILE A 582 19.67 2.21 27.06
C ILE A 582 20.78 1.27 27.55
N LEU A 583 20.46 0.05 27.97
CA LEU A 583 21.45 -0.96 28.38
C LEU A 583 22.34 -1.41 27.21
N LEU A 584 21.77 -1.69 26.03
CA LEU A 584 22.51 -2.04 24.82
C LEU A 584 23.43 -0.91 24.34
N LEU A 585 22.97 0.34 24.47
CA LEU A 585 23.74 1.52 24.08
C LEU A 585 24.77 1.92 25.12
N GLN A 586 24.49 1.79 26.42
CA GLN A 586 25.46 1.91 27.51
C GLN A 586 26.57 0.86 27.37
N TYR A 587 26.23 -0.37 26.98
CA TYR A 587 27.21 -1.39 26.64
C TYR A 587 28.12 -0.94 25.50
N ARG A 588 27.56 -0.28 24.47
CA ARG A 588 28.35 0.31 23.37
C ARG A 588 29.24 1.46 23.85
N THR A 589 28.76 2.37 24.71
CA THR A 589 29.57 3.48 25.23
C THR A 589 30.73 2.96 26.07
N VAL A 590 30.48 2.01 26.98
CA VAL A 590 31.51 1.34 27.79
C VAL A 590 32.49 0.57 26.90
N HIS A 591 32.02 -0.07 25.83
CA HIS A 591 32.88 -0.81 24.91
C HIS A 591 33.74 0.12 24.02
N VAL A 592 33.22 1.28 23.63
CA VAL A 592 33.96 2.30 22.86
C VAL A 592 34.97 3.03 23.76
N GLU A 593 34.60 3.36 25.00
CA GLU A 593 35.53 3.90 26.00
C GLU A 593 36.60 2.88 26.38
N SER A 594 36.25 1.60 26.56
CA SER A 594 37.22 0.51 26.77
C SER A 594 38.18 0.33 25.59
N GLN A 595 37.71 0.51 24.35
CA GLN A 595 38.53 0.46 23.13
C GLN A 595 39.42 1.69 22.97
N ARG A 596 38.95 2.89 23.37
CA ARG A 596 39.77 4.12 23.43
C ARG A 596 40.83 4.02 24.52
N HIS A 597 40.46 3.57 25.73
CA HIS A 597 41.41 3.32 26.80
C HIS A 597 42.42 2.22 26.44
N LYS A 598 42.00 1.16 25.73
CA LYS A 598 42.93 0.16 25.20
C LYS A 598 43.86 0.76 24.14
N LYS A 599 43.42 1.66 23.25
CA LYS A 599 44.31 2.35 22.29
C LYS A 599 45.29 3.31 22.97
N ASP A 600 44.87 4.03 24.01
CA ASP A 600 45.73 4.94 24.76
C ASP A 600 46.71 4.19 25.68
N VAL A 601 46.35 2.99 26.15
CA VAL A 601 47.21 2.12 26.96
C VAL A 601 48.09 1.20 26.10
N LEU A 602 47.69 0.84 24.87
CA LEU A 602 48.48 0.01 23.93
C LEU A 602 49.63 0.77 23.23
N GLY A 603 49.88 2.03 23.59
CA GLY A 603 51.20 2.64 23.44
C GLY A 603 52.27 1.94 24.29
N THR A 604 51.87 1.12 25.27
CA THR A 604 52.78 0.33 26.10
C THR A 604 52.23 -1.07 26.40
N ASN A 605 52.92 -2.07 25.84
CA ASN A 605 52.85 -3.51 26.13
C ASN A 605 51.68 -4.36 25.60
N LYS A 606 52.07 -5.27 24.69
CA LYS A 606 51.35 -6.48 24.28
C LYS A 606 51.06 -7.40 25.47
N ARG A 607 49.81 -7.84 25.63
CA ARG A 607 49.46 -9.23 25.96
C ARG A 607 47.97 -9.50 25.70
N GLU A 608 47.73 -10.65 25.06
CA GLU A 608 46.44 -11.21 24.66
C GLU A 608 45.52 -11.48 25.85
N SER A 609 44.21 -11.36 25.64
CA SER A 609 43.21 -12.17 26.36
C SER A 609 41.95 -12.33 25.50
N VAL A 610 41.69 -13.59 25.19
CA VAL A 610 40.46 -14.14 24.58
C VAL A 610 39.36 -14.15 25.64
N PHE A 611 38.15 -13.69 25.31
CA PHE A 611 36.95 -14.04 26.07
C PHE A 611 35.78 -14.34 25.13
N TYR A 612 35.26 -15.56 25.28
CA TYR A 612 34.02 -16.07 24.70
C TYR A 612 32.81 -15.38 25.36
N LEU A 613 31.79 -15.03 24.56
CA LEU A 613 30.47 -14.63 25.05
C LEU A 613 29.48 -15.76 24.76
N ASN A 614 28.89 -16.29 25.83
CA ASN A 614 27.71 -17.15 25.84
C ASN A 614 26.59 -16.37 26.55
N TYR A 615 25.41 -16.39 25.92
CA TYR A 615 24.10 -15.86 26.32
C TYR A 615 23.85 -14.36 26.14
#